data_AF-A0A956DS05-F1
#
_entry.id   AF-A0A956DS05-F1
#
_cell.length_a   1.000
_cell.length_b   1.000
_cell.length_c   1.000
_cell.angle_alpha   90.00
_cell.angle_beta   90.00
_cell.angle_gamma   90.00
#
_symmetry.space_group_name_H-M   'P 1'
#
loop_
_entity.id
_entity.type
_entity.pdbx_description
1 polymer ?
#
loop_
_entity_poly.entity_id
_entity_poly.type
_entity_poly.pdbx_seq_one_letter_code
_entity_poly.pdbx_strand_id
1 'polypeptide(L)'
;GQLGNGSTLAEYLPSVLPFRSVRSLSTTETYHSCAVDDVGDVFCWGSNVDGALGNPDPNPALSPVMVAGLPEIQAVDAGQTHSCAVATDGSVWCWGKNNFGQLGDGTTVNSTVPIKVTGVTGAEAIACGSVHSCALLSNGSVKCWGGNGYGQTGSSNTSQPTLVPQAVSGLASASKIDAGSSVTCAVAGTTASCWGNGTFGQLGNGGTAHSSTPVQVTSVGPVADVSTSGVHTCVVRNDGTARCWGVNDMGQVGDGTTGNSLTPQSVVGLTGATHISAGYSHTCATTTDGLYCWGDNQSGQLGTGDTTNSITPTAVSLP
;
A
#
# COMPACT_ATOMS: atom_id res chain seq x y z
N GLY A 1 0.87 17.91 -7.73
CA GLY A 1 0.58 17.34 -9.05
C GLY A 1 0.15 15.88 -9.05
N GLN A 2 -0.04 15.24 -7.89
CA GLN A 2 -0.56 13.86 -7.80
C GLN A 2 -2.09 13.78 -7.74
N LEU A 3 -2.78 14.92 -7.77
CA LEU A 3 -4.23 14.96 -7.69
C LEU A 3 -4.89 14.40 -8.95
N GLY A 4 -4.26 14.48 -10.12
CA GLY A 4 -4.83 13.99 -11.39
C GLY A 4 -5.86 14.93 -12.03
N ASN A 5 -6.17 16.08 -11.41
CA ASN A 5 -7.16 17.04 -11.86
C ASN A 5 -6.61 18.09 -12.85
N GLY A 6 -5.39 17.92 -13.35
CA GLY A 6 -4.72 18.88 -14.24
C GLY A 6 -4.18 20.14 -13.54
N SER A 7 -4.34 20.24 -12.22
CA SER A 7 -3.92 21.39 -11.42
C SER A 7 -2.66 21.10 -10.60
N THR A 8 -1.95 22.17 -10.25
CA THR A 8 -0.89 22.15 -9.23
C THR A 8 -1.37 22.70 -7.88
N LEU A 9 -2.60 23.22 -7.82
CA LEU A 9 -3.19 23.77 -6.59
C LEU A 9 -3.55 22.65 -5.63
N ALA A 10 -3.44 22.95 -4.33
CA ALA A 10 -3.90 22.06 -3.28
C ALA A 10 -5.44 22.03 -3.25
N GLU A 11 -5.98 20.85 -2.96
CA GLU A 11 -7.41 20.63 -2.70
C GLU A 11 -7.55 20.14 -1.26
N TYR A 12 -8.45 20.76 -0.50
CA TYR A 12 -8.69 20.43 0.92
C TYR A 12 -9.99 19.66 1.14
N LEU A 13 -10.74 19.46 0.06
CA LEU A 13 -11.94 18.63 -0.01
C LEU A 13 -11.80 17.64 -1.19
N PRO A 14 -12.50 16.49 -1.14
CA PRO A 14 -12.52 15.55 -2.26
C PRO A 14 -12.99 16.22 -3.56
N SER A 15 -12.33 15.90 -4.68
CA SER A 15 -12.71 16.34 -6.03
C SER A 15 -12.84 15.15 -6.98
N VAL A 16 -13.67 15.29 -8.02
CA VAL A 16 -13.96 14.21 -8.96
C VAL A 16 -12.97 14.21 -10.11
N LEU A 17 -12.32 13.06 -10.34
CA LEU A 17 -11.48 12.82 -11.50
C LEU A 17 -12.29 12.31 -12.71
N PRO A 18 -11.81 12.49 -13.95
CA PRO A 18 -12.56 12.20 -15.17
C PRO A 18 -12.68 10.69 -15.48
N PHE A 19 -12.75 9.83 -14.46
CA PHE A 19 -13.04 8.41 -14.62
C PHE A 19 -14.55 8.18 -14.65
N ARG A 20 -15.01 7.28 -15.54
CA ARG A 20 -16.41 6.83 -15.54
C ARG A 20 -16.69 5.85 -14.41
N SER A 21 -15.76 4.93 -14.19
CA SER A 21 -15.78 3.91 -13.14
C SER A 21 -14.34 3.43 -12.92
N VAL A 22 -14.01 3.07 -11.67
CA VAL A 22 -12.69 2.60 -11.27
C VAL A 22 -12.88 1.32 -10.45
N ARG A 23 -12.21 0.23 -10.85
CA ARG A 23 -12.25 -1.05 -10.10
C ARG A 23 -11.12 -1.18 -9.08
N SER A 24 -10.00 -0.49 -9.30
CA SER A 24 -8.84 -0.50 -8.42
C SER A 24 -8.13 0.86 -8.49
N LEU A 25 -7.70 1.37 -7.34
CA LEU A 25 -6.94 2.61 -7.20
C LEU A 25 -5.76 2.31 -6.27
N SER A 26 -4.60 2.84 -6.62
CA SER A 26 -3.44 2.89 -5.73
C SER A 26 -2.86 4.30 -5.73
N THR A 27 -2.56 4.79 -4.53
CA THR A 27 -1.92 6.08 -4.30
C THR A 27 -0.65 5.82 -3.51
N THR A 28 0.49 6.27 -4.04
CA THR A 28 1.76 6.13 -3.32
C THR A 28 1.84 7.11 -2.15
N GLU A 29 2.67 6.79 -1.16
CA GLU A 29 3.00 7.72 -0.08
C GLU A 29 3.66 9.02 -0.58
N THR A 30 4.17 9.10 -1.83
CA THR A 30 5.12 10.18 -2.17
C THR A 30 5.06 10.80 -3.57
N TYR A 31 4.81 10.07 -4.66
CA TYR A 31 5.16 10.60 -6.00
C TYR A 31 4.14 10.43 -7.13
N HIS A 32 3.39 9.32 -7.19
CA HIS A 32 2.41 9.08 -8.26
C HIS A 32 1.19 8.28 -7.77
N SER A 33 0.22 8.12 -8.64
CA SER A 33 -0.99 7.33 -8.41
C SER A 33 -1.35 6.59 -9.70
N CYS A 34 -2.03 5.47 -9.55
CA CYS A 34 -2.50 4.66 -10.66
C CYS A 34 -3.92 4.14 -10.38
N ALA A 35 -4.72 4.01 -11.42
CA ALA A 35 -6.06 3.45 -11.35
C ALA A 35 -6.30 2.48 -12.51
N VAL A 36 -7.19 1.50 -12.26
CA VAL A 36 -7.72 0.57 -13.26
C VAL A 36 -9.19 0.90 -13.46
N ASP A 37 -9.59 1.11 -14.71
CA ASP A 37 -10.99 1.38 -15.03
C ASP A 37 -11.85 0.09 -15.08
N ASP A 38 -13.12 0.23 -15.45
CA ASP A 38 -14.07 -0.88 -15.54
C ASP A 38 -13.89 -1.79 -16.74
N VAL A 39 -13.01 -1.47 -17.69
CA VAL A 39 -12.64 -2.36 -18.81
C VAL A 39 -11.24 -2.96 -18.66
N GLY A 40 -10.51 -2.56 -17.62
CA GLY A 40 -9.20 -3.11 -17.27
C GLY A 40 -8.03 -2.32 -17.83
N ASP A 41 -8.25 -1.09 -18.33
CA ASP A 41 -7.17 -0.19 -18.75
C ASP A 41 -6.56 0.49 -17.52
N VAL A 42 -5.24 0.67 -17.55
CA VAL A 42 -4.48 1.31 -16.46
C VAL A 42 -4.12 2.74 -16.83
N PHE A 43 -4.35 3.65 -15.89
CA PHE A 43 -3.94 5.04 -16.00
C PHE A 43 -3.09 5.43 -14.79
N CYS A 44 -1.97 6.13 -15.01
CA CYS A 44 -1.13 6.66 -13.95
C CYS A 44 -0.91 8.16 -14.10
N TRP A 45 -0.69 8.87 -12.99
CA TRP A 45 -0.38 10.31 -12.99
C TRP A 45 0.49 10.69 -11.79
N GLY A 46 1.15 11.85 -11.85
CA GLY A 46 2.12 12.32 -10.86
C GLY A 46 3.54 12.41 -11.43
N SER A 47 4.54 12.10 -10.61
CA SER A 47 5.96 12.10 -11.00
C SER A 47 6.27 10.99 -12.00
N ASN A 48 7.13 11.26 -12.99
CA ASN A 48 7.62 10.25 -13.94
C ASN A 48 9.15 10.14 -14.05
N VAL A 49 9.89 10.64 -13.05
CA VAL A 49 11.37 10.72 -13.10
C VAL A 49 12.02 9.37 -13.41
N ASP A 50 11.48 8.27 -12.87
CA ASP A 50 11.99 6.92 -13.04
C ASP A 50 11.13 6.06 -14.00
N GLY A 51 10.17 6.65 -14.73
CA GLY A 51 9.26 5.92 -15.63
C GLY A 51 8.06 5.25 -14.96
N ALA A 52 7.73 5.65 -13.72
CA ALA A 52 6.65 5.05 -12.91
C ALA A 52 5.23 5.21 -13.50
N LEU A 53 5.06 6.10 -14.49
CA LEU A 53 3.79 6.27 -15.23
C LEU A 53 3.68 5.34 -16.46
N GLY A 54 4.64 4.45 -16.69
CA GLY A 54 4.53 3.39 -17.70
C GLY A 54 4.49 3.89 -19.14
N ASN A 55 5.10 5.05 -19.40
CA ASN A 55 5.23 5.65 -20.72
C ASN A 55 6.63 6.29 -20.89
N PRO A 56 7.09 6.54 -22.13
CA PRO A 56 8.43 7.03 -22.40
C PRO A 56 8.64 8.54 -22.14
N ASP A 57 7.62 9.30 -21.77
CA ASP A 57 7.75 10.73 -21.48
C ASP A 57 8.38 10.94 -20.09
N PRO A 58 9.57 11.55 -19.95
CA PRO A 58 10.21 11.70 -18.64
C PRO A 58 9.51 12.73 -17.72
N ASN A 59 8.55 13.49 -18.24
CA ASN A 59 7.89 14.57 -17.49
C ASN A 59 6.77 14.05 -16.58
N PRO A 60 6.49 14.74 -15.47
CA PRO A 60 5.32 14.44 -14.64
C PRO A 60 4.02 14.69 -15.41
N ALA A 61 2.99 13.89 -15.12
CA ALA A 61 1.65 14.06 -15.66
C ALA A 61 0.70 14.58 -14.58
N LEU A 62 0.04 15.71 -14.82
CA LEU A 62 -0.95 16.27 -13.89
C LEU A 62 -2.36 15.68 -14.09
N SER A 63 -2.55 14.88 -15.13
CA SER A 63 -3.78 14.17 -15.44
C SER A 63 -3.47 12.70 -15.76
N PRO A 64 -4.42 11.78 -15.56
CA PRO A 64 -4.25 10.36 -15.87
C PRO A 64 -3.74 10.14 -17.30
N VAL A 65 -2.62 9.43 -17.45
CA VAL A 65 -2.11 8.96 -18.74
C VAL A 65 -2.21 7.45 -18.82
N MET A 66 -2.66 6.95 -19.97
CA MET A 66 -2.83 5.52 -20.20
C MET A 66 -1.48 4.81 -20.25
N VAL A 67 -1.39 3.66 -19.57
CA VAL A 67 -0.24 2.75 -19.62
C VAL A 67 -0.47 1.74 -20.75
N ALA A 68 0.27 1.90 -21.85
CA ALA A 68 0.10 1.04 -23.02
C ALA A 68 0.81 -0.32 -22.86
N GLY A 69 0.32 -1.33 -23.59
CA GLY A 69 0.98 -2.65 -23.69
C GLY A 69 0.66 -3.62 -22.56
N LEU A 70 -0.30 -3.29 -21.69
CA LEU A 70 -0.84 -4.21 -20.68
C LEU A 70 -2.00 -5.05 -21.27
N PRO A 71 -2.18 -6.29 -20.79
CA PRO A 71 -3.44 -7.02 -20.97
C PRO A 71 -4.56 -6.42 -20.11
N GLU A 72 -5.74 -7.04 -20.08
CA GLU A 72 -6.81 -6.62 -19.15
C GLU A 72 -6.33 -6.77 -17.70
N ILE A 73 -6.32 -5.64 -16.98
CA ILE A 73 -5.85 -5.56 -15.59
C ILE A 73 -7.03 -5.65 -14.62
N GLN A 74 -6.83 -6.35 -13.50
CA GLN A 74 -7.79 -6.42 -12.40
C GLN A 74 -7.39 -5.59 -11.19
N ALA A 75 -6.08 -5.44 -10.94
CA ALA A 75 -5.56 -4.70 -9.80
C ALA A 75 -4.24 -4.02 -10.16
N VAL A 76 -4.00 -2.85 -9.58
CA VAL A 76 -2.73 -2.12 -9.68
C VAL A 76 -2.28 -1.73 -8.29
N ASP A 77 -0.98 -1.73 -8.07
CA ASP A 77 -0.38 -1.08 -6.92
C ASP A 77 0.88 -0.31 -7.30
N ALA A 78 1.12 0.78 -6.59
CA ALA A 78 2.19 1.72 -6.85
C ALA A 78 3.10 1.81 -5.62
N GLY A 79 4.37 1.51 -5.81
CA GLY A 79 5.42 1.76 -4.83
C GLY A 79 5.94 3.19 -4.94
N GLN A 80 7.01 3.53 -4.22
CA GLN A 80 7.51 4.92 -4.23
C GLN A 80 7.90 5.41 -5.63
N THR A 81 8.53 4.57 -6.46
CA THR A 81 9.04 4.99 -7.79
C THR A 81 8.87 3.92 -8.88
N HIS A 82 8.05 2.90 -8.59
CA HIS A 82 7.67 1.84 -9.51
C HIS A 82 6.20 1.52 -9.34
N SER A 83 5.65 0.79 -10.30
CA SER A 83 4.26 0.36 -10.30
C SER A 83 4.21 -1.10 -10.76
N CYS A 84 3.23 -1.83 -10.26
CA CYS A 84 2.94 -3.18 -10.70
C CYS A 84 1.43 -3.39 -10.86
N ALA A 85 1.06 -4.29 -11.75
CA ALA A 85 -0.32 -4.63 -12.05
C ALA A 85 -0.51 -6.15 -12.15
N VAL A 86 -1.68 -6.62 -11.75
CA VAL A 86 -2.15 -7.99 -11.89
C VAL A 86 -3.16 -8.03 -13.02
N ALA A 87 -2.88 -8.84 -14.04
CA ALA A 87 -3.78 -9.13 -15.14
C ALA A 87 -4.87 -10.12 -14.72
N THR A 88 -5.99 -10.15 -15.45
CA THR A 88 -7.10 -11.11 -15.20
C THR A 88 -6.70 -12.56 -15.42
N ASP A 89 -5.62 -12.83 -16.18
CA ASP A 89 -5.01 -14.15 -16.33
C ASP A 89 -4.08 -14.55 -15.16
N GLY A 90 -3.95 -13.69 -14.15
CA GLY A 90 -3.09 -13.87 -12.98
C GLY A 90 -1.60 -13.64 -13.24
N SER A 91 -1.22 -13.07 -14.39
CA SER A 91 0.14 -12.60 -14.64
C SER A 91 0.41 -11.23 -14.01
N VAL A 92 1.66 -10.97 -13.65
CA VAL A 92 2.09 -9.70 -13.06
C VAL A 92 2.98 -8.94 -14.02
N TRP A 93 2.78 -7.63 -14.09
CA TRP A 93 3.55 -6.70 -14.92
C TRP A 93 4.03 -5.55 -14.04
N CYS A 94 5.29 -5.14 -14.17
CA CYS A 94 5.86 -4.02 -13.40
C CYS A 94 6.59 -3.03 -14.31
N TRP A 95 6.72 -1.78 -13.89
CA TRP A 95 7.49 -0.73 -14.58
C TRP A 95 7.97 0.34 -13.59
N GLY A 96 8.87 1.20 -14.06
CA GLY A 96 9.51 2.27 -13.31
C GLY A 96 10.93 1.94 -12.88
N LYS A 97 11.31 2.42 -11.69
CA LYS A 97 12.64 2.21 -11.09
C LYS A 97 12.89 0.72 -10.80
N ASN A 98 14.13 0.28 -10.93
CA ASN A 98 14.53 -1.12 -10.68
C ASN A 98 15.89 -1.27 -9.96
N ASN A 99 16.44 -0.23 -9.33
CA ASN A 99 17.78 -0.29 -8.74
C ASN A 99 17.98 -1.42 -7.71
N PHE A 100 16.90 -1.93 -7.12
CA PHE A 100 16.91 -3.04 -6.16
C PHE A 100 16.21 -4.29 -6.67
N GLY A 101 15.89 -4.37 -7.96
CA GLY A 101 15.17 -5.50 -8.55
C GLY A 101 13.66 -5.50 -8.28
N GLN A 102 13.06 -4.34 -7.93
CA GLN A 102 11.62 -4.24 -7.64
C GLN A 102 10.69 -4.57 -8.82
N LEU A 103 11.23 -4.67 -10.05
CA LEU A 103 10.48 -5.15 -11.21
C LEU A 103 10.50 -6.68 -11.37
N GLY A 104 11.36 -7.41 -10.65
CA GLY A 104 11.33 -8.87 -10.59
C GLY A 104 11.73 -9.59 -11.89
N ASP A 105 12.44 -8.91 -12.78
CA ASP A 105 12.86 -9.40 -14.10
C ASP A 105 14.27 -10.02 -14.10
N GLY A 106 14.88 -10.17 -12.92
CA GLY A 106 16.25 -10.66 -12.77
C GLY A 106 17.31 -9.60 -13.06
N THR A 107 16.93 -8.34 -13.30
CA THR A 107 17.85 -7.23 -13.57
C THR A 107 17.75 -6.15 -12.49
N THR A 108 18.58 -5.11 -12.63
CA THR A 108 18.46 -3.86 -11.87
C THR A 108 18.27 -2.65 -12.80
N VAL A 109 17.75 -2.90 -14.01
CA VAL A 109 17.58 -1.89 -15.06
C VAL A 109 16.16 -1.34 -15.00
N ASN A 110 16.02 -0.02 -14.89
CA ASN A 110 14.71 0.66 -14.93
C ASN A 110 13.99 0.34 -16.26
N SER A 111 12.66 0.32 -16.23
CA SER A 111 11.85 0.20 -17.43
C SER A 111 10.76 1.27 -17.45
N THR A 112 10.73 2.10 -18.49
CA THR A 112 9.66 3.11 -18.67
C THR A 112 8.37 2.52 -19.23
N VAL A 113 8.37 1.22 -19.57
CA VAL A 113 7.21 0.48 -20.07
C VAL A 113 6.98 -0.79 -19.26
N PRO A 114 5.75 -1.31 -19.19
CA PRO A 114 5.45 -2.57 -18.51
C PRO A 114 6.31 -3.74 -18.98
N ILE A 115 6.90 -4.45 -18.03
CA ILE A 115 7.57 -5.74 -18.25
C ILE A 115 6.88 -6.84 -17.47
N LYS A 116 6.76 -8.01 -18.09
CA LYS A 116 6.14 -9.18 -17.47
C LYS A 116 7.08 -9.79 -16.43
N VAL A 117 6.61 -9.96 -15.21
CA VAL A 117 7.34 -10.61 -14.13
C VAL A 117 7.27 -12.12 -14.33
N THR A 118 8.44 -12.77 -14.43
CA THR A 118 8.50 -14.23 -14.61
C THR A 118 8.43 -14.96 -13.26
N GLY A 119 7.91 -16.19 -13.24
CA GLY A 119 7.83 -17.00 -12.02
C GLY A 119 6.66 -16.65 -11.08
N VAL A 120 5.76 -15.76 -11.49
CA VAL A 120 4.48 -15.48 -10.81
C VAL A 120 3.33 -15.86 -11.73
N THR A 121 2.43 -16.72 -11.25
CA THR A 121 1.25 -17.19 -11.96
C THR A 121 0.09 -17.31 -10.99
N GLY A 122 -1.11 -16.94 -11.41
CA GLY A 122 -2.29 -16.98 -10.54
C GLY A 122 -2.21 -15.95 -9.41
N ALA A 123 -1.59 -14.78 -9.66
CA ALA A 123 -1.65 -13.67 -8.73
C ALA A 123 -3.08 -13.13 -8.66
N GLU A 124 -3.53 -12.81 -7.45
CA GLU A 124 -4.83 -12.18 -7.19
C GLU A 124 -4.66 -10.73 -6.74
N ALA A 125 -3.58 -10.43 -6.01
CA ALA A 125 -3.24 -9.09 -5.57
C ALA A 125 -1.72 -8.85 -5.65
N ILE A 126 -1.36 -7.57 -5.69
CA ILE A 126 0.00 -7.06 -5.69
C ILE A 126 0.09 -5.94 -4.64
N ALA A 127 1.20 -5.90 -3.92
CA ALA A 127 1.51 -4.87 -2.95
C ALA A 127 2.95 -4.37 -3.18
N CYS A 128 3.16 -3.06 -3.22
CA CYS A 128 4.39 -2.39 -3.60
C CYS A 128 4.82 -1.42 -2.49
N GLY A 129 5.93 -1.73 -1.83
CA GLY A 129 6.58 -0.80 -0.92
C GLY A 129 7.49 0.19 -1.65
N SER A 130 8.42 0.85 -0.92
CA SER A 130 9.29 1.85 -1.56
C SER A 130 10.28 1.26 -2.56
N VAL A 131 10.75 0.04 -2.30
CA VAL A 131 11.79 -0.63 -3.10
C VAL A 131 11.54 -2.12 -3.31
N HIS A 132 10.35 -2.63 -2.97
CA HIS A 132 10.00 -4.05 -3.07
C HIS A 132 8.56 -4.24 -3.52
N SER A 133 8.26 -5.45 -3.98
CA SER A 133 6.94 -5.83 -4.48
C SER A 133 6.60 -7.24 -3.98
N CYS A 134 5.33 -7.50 -3.71
CA CYS A 134 4.83 -8.76 -3.22
C CYS A 134 3.51 -9.14 -3.88
N ALA A 135 3.45 -10.32 -4.50
CA ALA A 135 2.23 -10.88 -5.07
C ALA A 135 1.60 -11.89 -4.10
N LEU A 136 0.29 -11.74 -3.86
CA LEU A 136 -0.55 -12.76 -3.25
C LEU A 136 -1.12 -13.64 -4.35
N LEU A 137 -0.92 -14.95 -4.25
CA LEU A 137 -1.39 -15.94 -5.22
C LEU A 137 -2.70 -16.58 -4.75
N SER A 138 -3.48 -17.11 -5.69
CA SER A 138 -4.79 -17.73 -5.45
C SER A 138 -4.80 -18.95 -4.54
N ASN A 139 -3.63 -19.56 -4.32
CA ASN A 139 -3.46 -20.64 -3.35
C ASN A 139 -3.12 -20.12 -1.93
N GLY A 140 -3.16 -18.80 -1.70
CA GLY A 140 -2.83 -18.15 -0.45
C GLY A 140 -1.32 -18.06 -0.15
N SER A 141 -0.45 -18.45 -1.08
CA SER A 141 0.99 -18.23 -0.94
C SER A 141 1.38 -16.81 -1.41
N VAL A 142 2.48 -16.31 -0.87
CA VAL A 142 3.01 -14.98 -1.20
C VAL A 142 4.40 -15.11 -1.80
N LYS A 143 4.67 -14.34 -2.86
CA LYS A 143 6.02 -14.16 -3.39
C LYS A 143 6.41 -12.69 -3.35
N CYS A 144 7.61 -12.38 -2.87
CA CYS A 144 8.15 -11.03 -2.82
C CYS A 144 9.49 -10.92 -3.54
N TRP A 145 9.80 -9.73 -4.05
CA TRP A 145 11.05 -9.38 -4.72
C TRP A 145 11.40 -7.91 -4.51
N GLY A 146 12.61 -7.50 -4.88
CA GLY A 146 13.15 -6.16 -4.70
C GLY A 146 14.10 -6.03 -3.50
N GLY A 147 14.21 -4.82 -2.97
CA GLY A 147 15.06 -4.47 -1.84
C GLY A 147 14.69 -5.23 -0.58
N ASN A 148 15.71 -5.69 0.16
CA ASN A 148 15.52 -6.58 1.32
C ASN A 148 16.40 -6.18 2.53
N GLY A 149 16.84 -4.93 2.61
CA GLY A 149 17.76 -4.46 3.66
C GLY A 149 17.20 -4.57 5.09
N TYR A 150 15.87 -4.62 5.24
CA TYR A 150 15.18 -4.80 6.50
C TYR A 150 14.47 -6.16 6.61
N GLY A 151 14.62 -7.04 5.62
CA GLY A 151 13.90 -8.31 5.57
C GLY A 151 12.49 -8.22 4.95
N GLN A 152 12.14 -7.10 4.31
CA GLN A 152 10.79 -6.82 3.80
C GLN A 152 10.30 -7.78 2.70
N THR A 153 11.20 -8.57 2.09
CA THR A 153 10.79 -9.64 1.16
C THR A 153 10.44 -10.96 1.85
N GLY A 154 10.62 -11.08 3.18
CA GLY A 154 10.20 -12.26 3.94
C GLY A 154 10.98 -13.53 3.60
N SER A 155 12.19 -13.38 3.04
CA SER A 155 13.01 -14.44 2.46
C SER A 155 13.95 -15.13 3.46
N SER A 156 13.77 -14.92 4.77
CA SER A 156 14.62 -15.42 5.87
C SER A 156 16.09 -14.99 5.82
N ASN A 157 16.42 -14.02 4.95
CA ASN A 157 17.73 -13.38 4.85
C ASN A 157 17.55 -11.85 4.73
N THR A 158 18.63 -11.08 4.90
CA THR A 158 18.62 -9.60 4.80
C THR A 158 19.77 -9.05 3.94
N SER A 159 20.58 -9.92 3.33
CA SER A 159 21.91 -9.51 2.85
C SER A 159 21.96 -9.10 1.38
N GLN A 160 20.91 -9.34 0.59
CA GLN A 160 20.85 -8.96 -0.83
C GLN A 160 19.42 -8.65 -1.28
N PRO A 161 19.23 -7.74 -2.26
CA PRO A 161 17.97 -7.63 -2.97
C PRO A 161 17.61 -8.96 -3.64
N THR A 162 16.31 -9.22 -3.74
CA THR A 162 15.75 -10.40 -4.39
C THR A 162 15.32 -10.02 -5.81
N LEU A 163 16.15 -10.26 -6.82
CA LEU A 163 15.91 -9.76 -8.19
C LEU A 163 14.80 -10.50 -8.96
N VAL A 164 14.32 -11.62 -8.42
CA VAL A 164 13.24 -12.44 -8.98
C VAL A 164 12.25 -12.81 -7.88
N PRO A 165 10.98 -13.08 -8.18
CA PRO A 165 9.98 -13.46 -7.17
C PRO A 165 10.40 -14.67 -6.33
N GLN A 166 10.52 -14.47 -5.02
CA GLN A 166 10.85 -15.51 -4.05
C GLN A 166 9.69 -15.75 -3.09
N ALA A 167 9.43 -17.01 -2.74
CA ALA A 167 8.39 -17.37 -1.78
C ALA A 167 8.68 -16.83 -0.38
N VAL A 168 7.67 -16.27 0.27
CA VAL A 168 7.69 -15.92 1.69
C VAL A 168 7.42 -17.18 2.50
N SER A 169 8.36 -17.55 3.37
CA SER A 169 8.23 -18.73 4.23
C SER A 169 7.50 -18.38 5.54
N GLY A 170 6.83 -19.38 6.13
CA GLY A 170 6.16 -19.21 7.42
C GLY A 170 4.81 -18.47 7.40
N LEU A 171 4.30 -18.12 6.21
CA LEU A 171 2.96 -17.55 6.04
C LEU A 171 1.97 -18.64 5.58
N ALA A 172 0.91 -18.87 6.35
CA ALA A 172 -0.10 -19.87 6.02
C ALA A 172 -1.37 -19.20 5.48
N SER A 173 -1.76 -19.55 4.25
CA SER A 173 -3.04 -19.16 3.62
C SER A 173 -3.37 -17.67 3.78
N ALA A 174 -2.56 -16.82 3.17
CA ALA A 174 -2.81 -15.40 3.13
C ALA A 174 -4.08 -15.09 2.30
N SER A 175 -4.86 -14.10 2.74
CA SER A 175 -6.08 -13.64 2.06
C SER A 175 -6.03 -12.15 1.68
N LYS A 176 -5.11 -11.41 2.31
CA LYS A 176 -4.79 -10.00 2.03
C LYS A 176 -3.31 -9.78 2.18
N ILE A 177 -2.78 -8.82 1.45
CA ILE A 177 -1.39 -8.35 1.56
C ILE A 177 -1.36 -6.85 1.35
N ASP A 178 -0.51 -6.16 2.11
CA ASP A 178 -0.19 -4.76 1.91
C ASP A 178 1.28 -4.49 2.20
N ALA A 179 1.86 -3.49 1.56
CA ALA A 179 3.27 -3.16 1.66
C ALA A 179 3.47 -1.65 1.79
N GLY A 180 4.08 -1.24 2.90
CA GLY A 180 4.52 0.12 3.16
C GLY A 180 5.99 0.31 2.77
N SER A 181 6.57 1.46 3.12
CA SER A 181 7.93 1.82 2.66
C SER A 181 9.00 0.71 2.80
N SER A 182 9.03 -0.01 3.92
CA SER A 182 9.97 -1.14 4.13
C SER A 182 9.37 -2.24 5.00
N VAL A 183 8.05 -2.37 4.97
CA VAL A 183 7.26 -3.31 5.76
C VAL A 183 6.25 -3.97 4.85
N THR A 184 6.01 -5.25 5.09
CA THR A 184 4.94 -5.99 4.43
C THR A 184 4.10 -6.65 5.50
N CYS A 185 2.78 -6.54 5.36
CA CYS A 185 1.83 -7.20 6.22
C CYS A 185 0.85 -8.02 5.40
N ALA A 186 0.35 -9.10 5.98
CA ALA A 186 -0.65 -9.94 5.35
C ALA A 186 -1.68 -10.42 6.38
N VAL A 187 -2.91 -10.63 5.94
CA VAL A 187 -3.90 -11.38 6.71
C VAL A 187 -3.68 -12.86 6.43
N ALA A 188 -3.13 -13.59 7.40
CA ALA A 188 -2.83 -15.02 7.32
C ALA A 188 -3.73 -15.79 8.27
N GLY A 189 -4.59 -16.66 7.72
CA GLY A 189 -5.67 -17.28 8.49
C GLY A 189 -6.64 -16.21 9.01
N THR A 190 -6.70 -16.03 10.33
CA THR A 190 -7.58 -15.03 10.97
C THR A 190 -6.83 -13.87 11.61
N THR A 191 -5.52 -13.74 11.41
CA THR A 191 -4.71 -12.68 12.06
C THR A 191 -3.82 -11.96 11.07
N ALA A 192 -3.29 -10.80 11.48
CA ALA A 192 -2.24 -10.11 10.75
C ALA A 192 -0.86 -10.72 11.05
N SER A 193 -0.01 -10.83 10.03
CA SER A 193 1.41 -11.12 10.17
C SER A 193 2.21 -10.08 9.40
N CYS A 194 3.22 -9.48 10.03
CA CYS A 194 4.02 -8.40 9.44
C CYS A 194 5.51 -8.76 9.44
N TRP A 195 6.28 -8.23 8.51
CA TRP A 195 7.74 -8.40 8.44
C TRP A 195 8.40 -7.21 7.74
N GLY A 196 9.72 -7.14 7.81
CA GLY A 196 10.52 -6.00 7.35
C GLY A 196 10.96 -5.12 8.51
N ASN A 197 10.88 -3.81 8.30
CA ASN A 197 11.35 -2.81 9.25
C ASN A 197 10.49 -2.75 10.53
N GLY A 198 11.09 -2.96 11.70
CA GLY A 198 10.44 -2.81 12.99
C GLY A 198 10.84 -1.58 13.81
N THR A 199 11.67 -0.66 13.29
CA THR A 199 12.27 0.43 14.10
C THR A 199 11.27 1.23 14.94
N PHE A 200 10.04 1.41 14.46
CA PHE A 200 8.99 2.17 15.13
C PHE A 200 7.88 1.29 15.73
N GLY A 201 8.10 -0.03 15.80
CA GLY A 201 7.12 -0.98 16.29
C GLY A 201 6.00 -1.30 15.29
N GLN A 202 6.12 -0.88 14.03
CA GLN A 202 5.12 -1.11 12.99
C GLN A 202 4.90 -2.59 12.64
N LEU A 203 5.72 -3.51 13.17
CA LEU A 203 5.43 -4.95 13.11
C LEU A 203 4.40 -5.43 14.15
N GLY A 204 4.05 -4.61 15.15
CA GLY A 204 2.97 -4.89 16.11
C GLY A 204 3.24 -6.04 17.10
N ASN A 205 4.48 -6.51 17.18
CA ASN A 205 4.88 -7.65 18.02
C ASN A 205 5.41 -7.23 19.42
N GLY A 206 5.28 -5.96 19.79
CA GLY A 206 5.75 -5.42 21.08
C GLY A 206 7.25 -5.11 21.13
N GLY A 207 7.98 -5.25 20.02
CA GLY A 207 9.41 -4.90 19.92
C GLY A 207 9.71 -3.98 18.75
N THR A 208 10.99 -3.62 18.61
CA THR A 208 11.49 -2.74 17.53
C THR A 208 12.49 -3.41 16.59
N ALA A 209 12.69 -4.72 16.74
CA ALA A 209 13.57 -5.48 15.88
C ALA A 209 12.96 -5.64 14.48
N HIS A 210 13.79 -5.51 13.44
CA HIS A 210 13.41 -5.91 12.09
C HIS A 210 13.18 -7.42 12.03
N SER A 211 12.38 -7.89 11.08
CA SER A 211 12.17 -9.32 10.87
C SER A 211 12.23 -9.67 9.38
N SER A 212 13.06 -10.66 9.03
CA SER A 212 13.10 -11.24 7.68
C SER A 212 12.12 -12.40 7.47
N THR A 213 11.25 -12.63 8.45
CA THR A 213 10.18 -13.64 8.41
C THR A 213 8.89 -13.03 8.97
N PRO A 214 7.70 -13.47 8.50
CA PRO A 214 6.43 -13.02 9.07
C PRO A 214 6.36 -13.22 10.59
N VAL A 215 6.10 -12.16 11.33
CA VAL A 215 5.78 -12.21 12.77
C VAL A 215 4.28 -12.01 12.95
N GLN A 216 3.65 -12.89 13.72
CA GLN A 216 2.22 -12.75 14.02
C GLN A 216 1.98 -11.58 14.98
N VAL A 217 1.01 -10.75 14.64
CA VAL A 217 0.53 -9.67 15.50
C VAL A 217 -0.43 -10.27 16.54
N THR A 218 -0.10 -10.12 17.82
CA THR A 218 -0.92 -10.67 18.90
C THR A 218 -2.00 -9.68 19.35
N SER A 219 -3.05 -10.19 19.99
CA SER A 219 -4.14 -9.39 20.57
C SER A 219 -4.93 -8.53 19.58
N VAL A 220 -4.80 -8.75 18.27
CA VAL A 220 -5.51 -7.96 17.26
C VAL A 220 -6.93 -8.49 16.98
N GLY A 221 -7.18 -9.78 17.25
CA GLY A 221 -8.46 -10.47 16.99
C GLY A 221 -8.61 -10.90 15.52
N PRO A 222 -9.78 -11.45 15.12
CA PRO A 222 -10.03 -11.83 13.75
C PRO A 222 -9.94 -10.63 12.79
N VAL A 223 -9.00 -10.67 11.85
CA VAL A 223 -8.73 -9.58 10.91
C VAL A 223 -9.41 -9.84 9.57
N ALA A 224 -10.09 -8.81 9.05
CA ALA A 224 -10.71 -8.78 7.72
C ALA A 224 -9.83 -8.07 6.68
N ASP A 225 -9.12 -7.03 7.11
CA ASP A 225 -8.30 -6.18 6.23
C ASP A 225 -7.06 -5.65 6.97
N VAL A 226 -5.99 -5.39 6.23
CA VAL A 226 -4.74 -4.84 6.76
C VAL A 226 -4.22 -3.75 5.83
N SER A 227 -3.75 -2.66 6.41
CA SER A 227 -2.98 -1.67 5.67
C SER A 227 -1.79 -1.17 6.49
N THR A 228 -0.66 -0.95 5.84
CA THR A 228 0.60 -0.56 6.45
C THR A 228 1.28 0.55 5.67
N SER A 229 1.70 1.58 6.40
CA SER A 229 2.62 2.59 5.89
C SER A 229 4.07 2.18 6.20
N GLY A 230 5.02 3.07 5.92
CA GLY A 230 6.40 2.94 6.40
C GLY A 230 6.58 2.96 7.92
N VAL A 231 5.62 3.49 8.67
CA VAL A 231 5.80 3.89 10.08
C VAL A 231 4.67 3.45 11.02
N HIS A 232 3.49 3.13 10.50
CA HIS A 232 2.36 2.61 11.26
C HIS A 232 1.57 1.60 10.44
N THR A 233 0.81 0.76 11.14
CA THR A 233 0.00 -0.29 10.53
C THR A 233 -1.36 -0.31 11.21
N CYS A 234 -2.38 -0.56 10.42
CA CYS A 234 -3.76 -0.64 10.85
C CYS A 234 -4.43 -1.89 10.29
N VAL A 235 -5.45 -2.37 11.00
CA VAL A 235 -6.30 -3.46 10.54
C VAL A 235 -7.77 -3.14 10.78
N VAL A 236 -8.61 -3.70 9.92
CA VAL A 236 -10.04 -3.86 10.18
C VAL A 236 -10.28 -5.26 10.73
N ARG A 237 -11.04 -5.36 11.81
CA ARG A 237 -11.48 -6.63 12.39
C ARG A 237 -12.80 -7.08 11.79
N ASN A 238 -13.10 -8.37 11.87
CA ASN A 238 -14.36 -8.94 11.38
C ASN A 238 -15.62 -8.38 12.08
N ASP A 239 -15.46 -7.74 13.24
CA ASP A 239 -16.55 -7.05 13.97
C ASP A 239 -16.76 -5.59 13.53
N GLY A 240 -16.03 -5.13 12.50
CA GLY A 240 -16.12 -3.76 11.97
C GLY A 240 -15.40 -2.71 12.82
N THR A 241 -14.66 -3.10 13.86
CA THR A 241 -13.75 -2.20 14.58
C THR A 241 -12.36 -2.20 13.94
N ALA A 242 -11.52 -1.21 14.26
CA ALA A 242 -10.15 -1.16 13.79
C ALA A 242 -9.13 -1.12 14.93
N ARG A 243 -7.91 -1.57 14.62
CA ARG A 243 -6.75 -1.41 15.50
C ARG A 243 -5.56 -0.88 14.72
N CYS A 244 -4.80 0.01 15.32
CA CYS A 244 -3.60 0.59 14.73
C CYS A 244 -2.41 0.56 15.71
N TRP A 245 -1.19 0.59 15.20
CA TRP A 245 0.05 0.64 15.98
C TRP A 245 1.19 1.23 15.14
N GLY A 246 2.31 1.54 15.78
CA GLY A 246 3.49 2.19 15.20
C GLY A 246 3.62 3.65 15.67
N VAL A 247 4.16 4.51 14.80
CA VAL A 247 4.28 5.95 15.06
C VAL A 247 2.90 6.59 15.22
N ASN A 248 2.76 7.52 16.16
CA ASN A 248 1.51 8.21 16.48
C ASN A 248 1.70 9.72 16.77
N ASP A 249 2.85 10.31 16.40
CA ASP A 249 3.15 11.71 16.76
C ASP A 249 2.14 12.72 16.19
N MET A 250 1.40 12.35 15.12
CA MET A 250 0.33 13.16 14.52
C MET A 250 -1.07 12.60 14.77
N GLY A 251 -1.19 11.55 15.59
CA GLY A 251 -2.47 10.90 15.88
C GLY A 251 -2.87 9.79 14.91
N GLN A 252 -2.00 9.35 13.99
CA GLN A 252 -2.33 8.33 12.96
C GLN A 252 -2.80 6.97 13.50
N VAL A 253 -2.58 6.67 14.79
CA VAL A 253 -3.16 5.48 15.45
C VAL A 253 -4.65 5.66 15.75
N GLY A 254 -5.12 6.88 15.96
CA GLY A 254 -6.55 7.17 16.16
C GLY A 254 -7.09 6.73 17.53
N ASP A 255 -6.23 6.52 18.51
CA ASP A 255 -6.59 6.06 19.87
C ASP A 255 -6.89 7.22 20.84
N GLY A 256 -6.97 8.46 20.34
CA GLY A 256 -7.16 9.66 21.15
C GLY A 256 -5.89 10.13 21.85
N THR A 257 -4.72 9.59 21.51
CA THR A 257 -3.42 10.00 22.03
C THR A 257 -2.44 10.31 20.90
N THR A 258 -1.23 10.75 21.26
CA THR A 258 -0.11 10.95 20.32
C THR A 258 1.13 10.12 20.69
N GLY A 259 0.96 9.10 21.54
CA GLY A 259 2.05 8.23 21.96
C GLY A 259 2.23 7.08 20.97
N ASN A 260 3.46 6.85 20.51
CA ASN A 260 3.79 5.69 19.68
C ASN A 260 3.41 4.40 20.40
N SER A 261 2.96 3.39 19.65
CA SER A 261 2.57 2.10 20.24
C SER A 261 3.21 0.93 19.51
N LEU A 262 3.85 0.05 20.27
CA LEU A 262 4.49 -1.16 19.74
C LEU A 262 3.50 -2.33 19.60
N THR A 263 2.26 -2.15 20.03
CA THR A 263 1.20 -3.17 20.02
C THR A 263 -0.13 -2.58 19.55
N PRO A 264 -1.03 -3.39 18.97
CA PRO A 264 -2.31 -2.89 18.44
C PRO A 264 -3.17 -2.16 19.48
N GLN A 265 -3.43 -0.88 19.25
CA GLN A 265 -4.38 -0.05 20.01
C GLN A 265 -5.72 0.01 19.31
N SER A 266 -6.80 0.20 20.09
CA SER A 266 -8.15 0.33 19.51
C SER A 266 -8.35 1.73 18.96
N VAL A 267 -8.85 1.83 17.74
CA VAL A 267 -9.25 3.11 17.14
C VAL A 267 -10.53 3.59 17.82
N VAL A 268 -10.54 4.81 18.33
CA VAL A 268 -11.66 5.35 19.12
C VAL A 268 -12.88 5.58 18.24
N GLY A 269 -14.04 5.05 18.66
CA GLY A 269 -15.34 5.35 18.07
C GLY A 269 -15.59 4.80 16.66
N LEU A 270 -14.62 4.10 16.05
CA LEU A 270 -14.79 3.54 14.71
C LEU A 270 -15.55 2.20 14.78
N THR A 271 -16.65 2.12 14.06
CA THR A 271 -17.47 0.91 13.91
C THR A 271 -17.91 0.76 12.46
N GLY A 272 -18.32 -0.45 12.06
CA GLY A 272 -18.77 -0.71 10.69
C GLY A 272 -17.69 -0.53 9.63
N ALA A 273 -16.40 -0.50 10.00
CA ALA A 273 -15.29 -0.42 9.04
C ALA A 273 -15.25 -1.66 8.16
N THR A 274 -15.06 -1.44 6.86
CA THR A 274 -14.94 -2.50 5.84
C THR A 274 -13.56 -2.49 5.19
N HIS A 275 -12.96 -1.31 5.09
CA HIS A 275 -11.63 -1.09 4.53
C HIS A 275 -10.86 -0.05 5.32
N ILE A 276 -9.53 -0.17 5.34
CA ILE A 276 -8.64 0.81 5.96
C ILE A 276 -7.42 1.05 5.06
N SER A 277 -6.95 2.29 5.02
CA SER A 277 -5.79 2.72 4.25
C SER A 277 -4.88 3.55 5.16
N ALA A 278 -3.63 3.12 5.32
CA ALA A 278 -2.59 3.85 6.02
C ALA A 278 -1.78 4.67 5.00
N GLY A 279 -1.91 6.00 5.04
CA GLY A 279 -1.00 6.90 4.34
C GLY A 279 0.30 7.13 5.13
N TYR A 280 1.15 8.06 4.68
CA TYR A 280 2.46 8.28 5.33
C TYR A 280 2.37 8.64 6.83
N SER A 281 1.47 9.58 7.18
CA SER A 281 1.24 10.04 8.56
C SER A 281 -0.26 10.22 8.88
N HIS A 282 -1.14 9.58 8.11
CA HIS A 282 -2.59 9.64 8.30
C HIS A 282 -3.21 8.29 7.98
N THR A 283 -4.45 8.09 8.38
CA THR A 283 -5.20 6.86 8.15
C THR A 283 -6.63 7.22 7.77
N CYS A 284 -7.19 6.50 6.81
CA CYS A 284 -8.59 6.61 6.43
C CYS A 284 -9.26 5.24 6.47
N ALA A 285 -10.53 5.20 6.84
CA ALA A 285 -11.35 3.99 6.86
C ALA A 285 -12.68 4.24 6.17
N THR A 286 -13.05 3.31 5.28
CA THR A 286 -14.41 3.26 4.72
C THR A 286 -15.27 2.39 5.62
N THR A 287 -16.39 2.94 6.05
CA THR A 287 -17.37 2.28 6.92
C THR A 287 -18.70 2.11 6.19
N THR A 288 -19.65 1.38 6.77
CA THR A 288 -21.02 1.30 6.27
C THR A 288 -21.73 2.65 6.23
N ASP A 289 -21.28 3.62 7.03
CA ASP A 289 -21.97 4.88 7.25
C ASP A 289 -21.23 6.08 6.63
N GLY A 290 -20.02 5.87 6.09
CA GLY A 290 -19.23 6.91 5.43
C GLY A 290 -17.72 6.71 5.49
N LEU A 291 -16.98 7.74 5.09
CA LEU A 291 -15.52 7.81 5.12
C LEU A 291 -15.04 8.57 6.37
N TYR A 292 -14.05 8.03 7.06
CA TYR A 292 -13.43 8.66 8.22
C TYR A 292 -11.92 8.72 8.03
N CYS A 293 -11.30 9.87 8.30
CA CYS A 293 -9.85 10.05 8.22
C CYS A 293 -9.30 10.70 9.50
N TRP A 294 -8.08 10.36 9.88
CA TRP A 294 -7.37 10.90 11.04
C TRP A 294 -5.84 10.87 10.85
N GLY A 295 -5.11 11.55 11.73
CA GLY A 295 -3.67 11.75 11.69
C GLY A 295 -3.28 13.16 11.24
N ASP A 296 -2.15 13.26 10.56
CA ASP A 296 -1.64 14.50 9.98
C ASP A 296 -2.61 15.07 8.93
N ASN A 297 -2.82 16.39 8.96
CA ASN A 297 -3.65 17.13 8.03
C ASN A 297 -2.98 18.42 7.51
N GLN A 298 -1.67 18.59 7.71
CA GLN A 298 -0.99 19.83 7.31
C GLN A 298 -1.09 20.13 5.81
N SER A 299 -1.35 19.12 4.98
CA SER A 299 -1.58 19.26 3.53
C SER A 299 -3.04 19.12 3.12
N GLY A 300 -3.99 19.03 4.06
CA GLY A 300 -5.40 18.78 3.77
C GLY A 300 -5.76 17.32 3.48
N GLN A 301 -4.83 16.39 3.73
CA GLN A 301 -4.99 14.98 3.34
C GLN A 301 -6.14 14.25 4.05
N LEU A 302 -6.70 14.81 5.13
CA LEU A 302 -7.91 14.25 5.76
C LEU A 302 -9.18 14.62 4.98
N GLY A 303 -9.14 15.59 4.07
CA GLY A 303 -10.29 16.01 3.28
C GLY A 303 -11.40 16.68 4.08
N THR A 304 -11.09 17.25 5.24
CA THR A 304 -12.05 17.88 6.18
C THR A 304 -12.35 19.35 5.86
N GLY A 305 -11.75 19.91 4.80
CA GLY A 305 -11.89 21.33 4.46
C GLY A 305 -11.01 22.27 5.30
N ASP A 306 -10.11 21.73 6.11
CA ASP A 306 -9.12 22.47 6.89
C ASP A 306 -7.75 21.75 6.87
N THR A 307 -6.78 22.27 7.62
CA THR A 307 -5.44 21.67 7.77
C THR A 307 -5.13 21.26 9.21
N THR A 308 -6.16 20.96 9.99
CA THR A 308 -6.02 20.61 11.41
C THR A 308 -5.89 19.10 11.57
N ASN A 309 -4.82 18.65 12.22
CA ASN A 309 -4.61 17.23 12.52
C ASN A 309 -5.75 16.69 13.38
N SER A 310 -6.05 15.40 13.24
CA SER A 310 -7.04 14.74 14.08
C SER A 310 -6.46 13.49 14.75
N ILE A 311 -6.57 13.41 16.08
CA ILE A 311 -6.09 12.24 16.85
C ILE A 311 -7.14 11.14 17.01
N THR A 312 -8.31 11.33 16.39
CA THR A 312 -9.43 10.38 16.35
C THR A 312 -10.08 10.41 14.96
N PRO A 313 -10.76 9.34 14.52
CA PRO A 313 -11.49 9.33 13.26
C PRO A 313 -12.44 10.53 13.10
N THR A 314 -12.28 11.28 12.01
CA THR A 314 -13.14 12.42 11.65
C THR A 314 -13.87 12.12 10.35
N ALA A 315 -15.18 12.34 10.34
CA ALA A 315 -16.00 12.12 9.15
C ALA A 315 -15.59 13.06 8.01
N VAL A 316 -15.46 12.51 6.81
CA VAL A 316 -15.15 13.25 5.58
C VAL A 316 -16.44 13.48 4.81
N SER A 317 -16.68 14.73 4.39
CA SER A 317 -17.83 15.06 3.55
C SER A 317 -17.50 14.77 2.09
N LEU A 318 -18.23 13.83 1.49
CA LEU A 318 -18.11 13.49 0.08
C LEU A 318 -19.10 14.31 -0.77
N PRO A 319 -18.73 14.74 -1.99
CA PRO A 319 -19.59 15.48 -2.91
C PRO A 319 -20.75 14.65 -3.49
#